data_AF-A0A1B1AMJ7-F1
#
_entry.id   AF-A0A1B1AMJ7-F1
#
_cell.length_a   1.000
_cell.length_b   1.000
_cell.length_c   1.000
_cell.angle_alpha   90.00
_cell.angle_beta   90.00
_cell.angle_gamma   90.00
#
_symmetry.space_group_name_H-M   'P 1'
#
loop_
_entity.id
_entity.type
_entity.pdbx_description
1 polymer ?
#
loop_
_entity_poly.entity_id
_entity_poly.type
_entity_poly.pdbx_seq_one_letter_code
_entity_poly.pdbx_strand_id
1 'polypeptide(L)'
;MSMSIAIRGIALGSLALLLGACVGMGDVPTRDEFMRVPHEIRSGAAQSVIERVESTVDRAEVLAAVQNIVSAAPLCYPWPGLWLDASDRRNVYYARYDLMTRDWGADVTSASQSRMQEFVDLGFLIPREQPEIGPGVVEYNLSAEGVAFLRGSPYGGARPQFCPNSQRRVAEVTDTQFGQYPCGSMRVTFRHVADNWPTWARTEAARQRVDATWAPPGVPLTGTVTLGRQWFAQNAVPSGIENGSLRSLCLDASRQVSGDDLDLNAN
;
A
#
# COMPACT_ATOMS: atom_id res chain seq x y z
N MET A 1 -44.82 -46.56 -58.26
CA MET A 1 -45.58 -45.34 -58.64
C MET A 1 -44.65 -44.15 -58.46
N SER A 2 -44.55 -43.34 -59.51
CA SER A 2 -43.66 -42.20 -59.66
C SER A 2 -44.32 -40.90 -59.18
N MET A 3 -43.50 -39.90 -58.84
CA MET A 3 -43.74 -38.45 -58.84
C MET A 3 -44.88 -37.84 -58.00
N SER A 4 -44.53 -36.88 -57.11
CA SER A 4 -44.78 -35.43 -57.32
C SER A 4 -44.67 -34.59 -56.03
N ILE A 5 -43.56 -33.84 -55.92
CA ILE A 5 -43.42 -32.37 -55.72
C ILE A 5 -44.59 -31.57 -55.08
N ALA A 6 -44.35 -30.91 -53.93
CA ALA A 6 -44.18 -29.44 -53.73
C ALA A 6 -44.73 -28.82 -52.42
N ILE A 7 -43.79 -28.22 -51.66
CA ILE A 7 -43.74 -26.83 -51.10
C ILE A 7 -44.98 -26.21 -50.40
N ARG A 8 -44.85 -25.86 -49.11
CA ARG A 8 -44.82 -24.48 -48.51
C ARG A 8 -45.28 -24.47 -47.04
N GLY A 9 -44.57 -23.71 -46.21
CA GLY A 9 -45.12 -23.20 -44.94
C GLY A 9 -44.07 -22.95 -43.84
N ILE A 10 -43.53 -21.73 -43.80
CA ILE A 10 -42.62 -21.20 -42.77
C ILE A 10 -43.44 -20.62 -41.61
N ALA A 11 -43.04 -20.89 -40.35
CA ALA A 11 -43.17 -19.98 -39.20
C ALA A 11 -42.31 -20.53 -38.04
N LEU A 12 -41.13 -19.93 -37.77
CA LEU A 12 -40.89 -18.92 -36.73
C LEU A 12 -40.96 -19.47 -35.29
N GLY A 13 -39.79 -19.72 -34.72
CA GLY A 13 -39.59 -20.04 -33.31
C GLY A 13 -38.18 -19.61 -32.89
N SER A 14 -38.02 -18.33 -32.61
CA SER A 14 -36.78 -17.68 -32.18
C SER A 14 -36.27 -18.25 -30.85
N LEU A 15 -35.12 -18.92 -30.86
CA LEU A 15 -34.40 -19.30 -29.65
C LEU A 15 -33.27 -18.29 -29.41
N ALA A 16 -33.45 -17.44 -28.42
CA ALA A 16 -32.49 -16.42 -28.01
C ALA A 16 -31.26 -17.06 -27.36
N LEU A 17 -30.09 -16.86 -27.99
CA LEU A 17 -28.77 -17.11 -27.41
C LEU A 17 -28.48 -16.04 -26.33
N LEU A 18 -28.54 -16.45 -25.06
CA LEU A 18 -27.98 -15.69 -23.94
C LEU A 18 -26.48 -15.97 -23.84
N LEU A 19 -25.70 -15.26 -24.64
CA LEU A 19 -24.27 -15.06 -24.41
C LEU A 19 -24.12 -13.94 -23.36
N GLY A 20 -23.99 -14.35 -22.10
CA GLY A 20 -23.58 -13.48 -21.00
C GLY A 20 -22.13 -13.04 -21.20
N ALA A 21 -21.96 -11.92 -21.88
CA ALA A 21 -20.70 -11.22 -22.05
C ALA A 21 -20.27 -10.63 -20.69
N CYS A 22 -19.37 -11.32 -19.98
CA CYS A 22 -18.49 -10.69 -19.01
C CYS A 22 -17.44 -9.88 -19.78
N VAL A 23 -17.78 -8.64 -20.14
CA VAL A 23 -16.78 -7.64 -20.53
C VAL A 23 -16.86 -6.56 -19.47
N GLY A 24 -15.88 -6.53 -18.57
CA GLY A 24 -15.54 -5.31 -17.87
C GLY A 24 -15.10 -4.30 -18.92
N MET A 25 -16.05 -3.53 -19.45
CA MET A 25 -15.72 -2.30 -20.14
C MET A 25 -15.19 -1.36 -19.07
N GLY A 26 -13.87 -1.23 -19.01
CA GLY A 26 -13.29 -0.04 -18.41
C GLY A 26 -13.89 1.17 -19.12
N ASP A 27 -14.34 2.15 -18.35
CA ASP A 27 -14.89 3.39 -18.88
C ASP A 27 -13.95 3.93 -19.97
N VAL A 28 -14.51 4.17 -21.16
CA VAL A 28 -13.77 4.83 -22.22
C VAL A 28 -13.53 6.26 -21.73
N PRO A 29 -12.27 6.69 -21.54
CA PRO A 29 -11.98 8.01 -21.01
C PRO A 29 -12.63 9.06 -21.90
N THR A 30 -13.21 10.08 -21.28
CA THR A 30 -13.82 11.18 -22.03
C THR A 30 -12.77 11.83 -22.95
N ARG A 31 -13.21 12.45 -24.06
CA ARG A 31 -12.27 13.05 -25.03
C ARG A 31 -11.30 14.05 -24.36
N ASP A 32 -11.78 14.78 -23.35
CA ASP A 32 -10.97 15.74 -22.59
C ASP A 32 -9.96 15.03 -21.67
N GLU A 33 -10.35 13.92 -21.05
CA GLU A 33 -9.49 13.09 -20.20
C GLU A 33 -8.39 12.39 -21.03
N PHE A 34 -8.74 11.88 -22.22
CA PHE A 34 -7.76 11.32 -23.15
C PHE A 34 -6.74 12.37 -23.64
N MET A 35 -7.15 13.63 -23.79
CA MET A 35 -6.22 14.70 -24.19
C MET A 35 -5.27 15.14 -23.08
N ARG A 36 -5.59 14.86 -21.81
CA ARG A 36 -4.67 15.06 -20.67
C ARG A 36 -3.60 13.98 -20.57
N VAL A 37 -3.83 12.80 -21.17
CA VAL A 37 -2.85 11.71 -21.14
C VAL A 37 -1.61 12.09 -21.96
N PRO A 38 -0.39 11.89 -21.44
CA PRO A 38 0.86 12.21 -22.13
C PRO A 38 0.98 11.52 -23.49
N HIS A 39 1.68 12.13 -24.43
CA HIS A 39 1.84 11.55 -25.76
C HIS A 39 2.57 10.21 -25.72
N GLU A 40 3.55 10.05 -24.84
CA GLU A 40 4.34 8.83 -24.65
C GLU A 40 3.47 7.66 -24.19
N ILE A 41 2.47 7.93 -23.35
CA ILE A 41 1.49 6.92 -22.94
C ILE A 41 0.53 6.61 -24.11
N ARG A 42 -0.01 7.64 -24.78
CA ARG A 42 -0.96 7.47 -25.90
C ARG A 42 -0.36 6.75 -27.12
N SER A 43 0.92 6.99 -27.39
CA SER A 43 1.67 6.36 -28.48
C SER A 43 2.21 4.97 -28.11
N GLY A 44 2.12 4.57 -26.84
CA GLY A 44 2.67 3.31 -26.34
C GLY A 44 4.20 3.31 -26.15
N ALA A 45 4.85 4.48 -26.25
CA ALA A 45 6.28 4.64 -26.04
C ALA A 45 6.72 4.44 -24.56
N ALA A 46 5.80 4.62 -23.61
CA ALA A 46 6.03 4.40 -22.19
C ALA A 46 4.84 3.71 -21.50
N GLN A 47 5.12 2.92 -20.46
CA GLN A 47 4.09 2.30 -19.61
C GLN A 47 3.67 3.22 -18.45
N SER A 48 4.54 4.14 -18.04
CA SER A 48 4.24 5.18 -17.04
C SER A 48 5.06 6.43 -17.28
N VAL A 49 4.50 7.60 -16.98
CA VAL A 49 5.16 8.91 -17.08
C VAL A 49 4.80 9.74 -15.86
N ILE A 50 5.78 10.49 -15.33
CA ILE A 50 5.56 11.50 -14.30
C ILE A 50 5.70 12.87 -14.97
N GLU A 51 4.63 13.66 -14.90
CA GLU A 51 4.58 15.02 -15.44
C GLU A 51 4.59 16.07 -14.33
N ARG A 52 4.85 17.30 -14.77
CA ARG A 52 4.71 18.49 -13.95
C ARG A 52 3.23 18.67 -13.56
N VAL A 53 2.98 19.06 -12.32
CA VAL A 53 1.65 19.49 -11.89
C VAL A 53 1.30 20.80 -12.60
N GLU A 54 0.09 20.87 -13.14
CA GLU A 54 -0.43 22.02 -13.85
C GLU A 54 -0.66 23.18 -12.88
N SER A 55 -0.44 24.43 -13.34
CA SER A 55 -0.66 25.62 -12.52
C SER A 55 -2.13 25.86 -12.17
N THR A 56 -3.06 25.22 -12.89
CA THR A 56 -4.51 25.29 -12.70
C THR A 56 -5.07 24.11 -11.91
N VAL A 57 -4.22 23.31 -11.26
CA VAL A 57 -4.65 22.16 -10.45
C VAL A 57 -5.64 22.61 -9.36
N ASP A 58 -6.68 21.82 -9.15
CA ASP A 58 -7.69 22.15 -8.15
C ASP A 58 -7.16 21.96 -6.74
N ARG A 59 -7.50 22.87 -5.83
CA ARG A 59 -7.08 22.80 -4.43
C ARG A 59 -7.63 21.56 -3.73
N ALA A 60 -8.84 21.13 -4.09
CA ALA A 60 -9.43 19.92 -3.52
C ALA A 60 -8.67 18.66 -3.94
N GLU A 61 -8.21 18.61 -5.19
CA GLU A 61 -7.34 17.53 -5.70
C GLU A 61 -6.01 17.49 -4.92
N VAL A 62 -5.37 18.65 -4.70
CA VAL A 62 -4.15 18.73 -3.90
C VAL A 62 -4.38 18.23 -2.48
N LEU A 63 -5.45 18.69 -1.82
CA LEU A 63 -5.78 18.26 -0.46
C LEU A 63 -6.02 16.75 -0.38
N ALA A 64 -6.77 16.18 -1.34
CA ALA A 64 -7.04 14.75 -1.38
C ALA A 64 -5.76 13.93 -1.57
N ALA A 65 -4.87 14.36 -2.46
CA ALA A 65 -3.59 13.70 -2.69
C ALA A 65 -2.69 13.74 -1.45
N VAL A 66 -2.58 14.90 -0.80
CA VAL A 66 -1.82 15.05 0.46
C VAL A 66 -2.44 14.18 1.55
N GLN A 67 -3.76 14.17 1.70
CA GLN A 67 -4.45 13.33 2.69
C GLN A 67 -4.20 11.83 2.46
N ASN A 68 -4.19 11.37 1.21
CA ASN A 68 -3.88 9.98 0.88
C ASN A 68 -2.44 9.63 1.29
N ILE A 69 -1.48 10.49 0.98
CA ILE A 69 -0.07 10.28 1.33
C ILE A 69 0.13 10.31 2.86
N VAL A 70 -0.41 11.33 3.54
CA VAL A 70 -0.29 11.49 4.99
C VAL A 70 -0.92 10.30 5.72
N SER A 71 -2.13 9.88 5.36
CA SER A 71 -2.80 8.76 6.01
C SER A 71 -2.07 7.43 5.81
N ALA A 72 -1.38 7.26 4.69
CA ALA A 72 -0.60 6.06 4.35
C ALA A 72 0.84 6.08 4.89
N ALA A 73 1.31 7.21 5.43
CA ALA A 73 2.67 7.37 5.93
C ALA A 73 3.02 6.26 6.95
N PRO A 74 4.06 5.45 6.70
CA PRO A 74 4.33 4.28 7.53
C PRO A 74 5.24 4.62 8.72
N LEU A 75 5.08 3.86 9.80
CA LEU A 75 6.09 3.78 10.87
C LEU A 75 6.53 2.33 11.00
N CYS A 76 7.71 2.00 10.47
CA CYS A 76 8.15 0.62 10.33
C CYS A 76 8.84 0.05 11.58
N TYR A 77 8.55 -1.21 11.86
CA TYR A 77 9.14 -2.00 12.94
C TYR A 77 9.78 -3.26 12.33
N PRO A 78 11.12 -3.40 12.39
CA PRO A 78 11.79 -4.56 11.84
C PRO A 78 11.59 -5.77 12.76
N TRP A 79 11.38 -6.94 12.17
CA TRP A 79 11.36 -8.20 12.93
C TRP A 79 12.71 -8.48 13.61
N PRO A 80 12.71 -9.13 14.79
CA PRO A 80 13.93 -9.69 15.36
C PRO A 80 14.48 -10.81 14.47
N GLY A 81 15.73 -11.19 14.69
CA GLY A 81 16.25 -12.43 14.11
C GLY A 81 15.52 -13.62 14.72
N LEU A 82 14.98 -14.50 13.89
CA LEU A 82 14.27 -15.71 14.32
C LEU A 82 14.82 -16.93 13.59
N TRP A 83 14.84 -18.06 14.29
CA TRP A 83 14.92 -19.36 13.64
C TRP A 83 13.53 -19.74 13.17
N LEU A 84 13.31 -19.80 11.86
CA LEU A 84 12.03 -20.13 11.26
C LEU A 84 12.10 -21.50 10.60
N ASP A 85 11.12 -22.35 10.86
CA ASP A 85 10.89 -23.52 10.01
C ASP A 85 10.21 -23.11 8.71
N ALA A 86 10.49 -23.85 7.65
CA ALA A 86 9.83 -23.64 6.36
C ALA A 86 8.31 -23.84 6.51
N SER A 87 7.54 -22.90 5.97
CA SER A 87 6.10 -23.06 5.81
C SER A 87 5.71 -22.85 4.35
N ASP A 88 4.79 -23.68 3.88
CA ASP A 88 4.08 -23.55 2.60
C ASP A 88 3.00 -22.45 2.63
N ARG A 89 2.60 -22.00 3.84
CA ARG A 89 1.58 -20.99 4.04
C ARG A 89 2.21 -19.61 4.19
N ARG A 90 1.83 -18.67 3.31
CA ARG A 90 2.40 -17.30 3.26
C ARG A 90 2.20 -16.47 4.53
N ASN A 91 1.15 -16.78 5.31
CA ASN A 91 0.72 -15.99 6.47
C ASN A 91 1.02 -16.68 7.80
N VAL A 92 1.78 -17.78 7.79
CA VAL A 92 2.06 -18.59 8.98
C VAL A 92 3.56 -18.81 9.10
N TYR A 93 4.08 -18.61 10.31
CA TYR A 93 5.50 -18.74 10.60
C TYR A 93 5.71 -19.55 11.87
N TYR A 94 6.60 -20.52 11.83
CA TYR A 94 6.95 -21.34 12.99
C TYR A 94 8.29 -20.87 13.55
N ALA A 95 8.26 -20.19 14.69
CA ALA A 95 9.46 -19.77 15.39
C ALA A 95 9.96 -20.90 16.30
N ARG A 96 11.22 -21.30 16.10
CA ARG A 96 11.90 -22.39 16.81
C ARG A 96 12.79 -21.87 17.93
N TYR A 97 12.16 -21.43 19.03
CA TYR A 97 12.89 -20.87 20.17
C TYR A 97 13.76 -21.91 20.91
N ASP A 98 13.43 -23.20 20.79
CA ASP A 98 14.31 -24.29 21.21
C ASP A 98 15.65 -24.28 20.48
N LEU A 99 15.62 -24.17 19.15
CA LEU A 99 16.82 -24.12 18.33
C LEU A 99 17.59 -22.83 18.57
N MET A 100 16.89 -21.70 18.72
CA MET A 100 17.52 -20.43 19.10
C MET A 100 18.20 -20.53 20.47
N THR A 101 17.57 -21.15 21.47
CA THR A 101 18.17 -21.30 22.80
C THR A 101 19.44 -22.15 22.74
N ARG A 102 19.40 -23.25 21.98
CA ARG A 102 20.54 -24.16 21.79
C ARG A 102 21.71 -23.47 21.09
N ASP A 103 21.45 -22.74 20.00
CA ASP A 103 22.50 -22.26 19.10
C ASP A 103 22.91 -20.81 19.37
N TRP A 104 22.00 -19.96 19.83
CA TRP A 104 22.22 -18.52 20.06
C TRP A 104 22.17 -18.12 21.53
N GLY A 105 21.72 -19.01 22.42
CA GLY A 105 21.65 -18.79 23.86
C GLY A 105 20.31 -18.25 24.36
N ALA A 106 20.08 -18.40 25.67
CA ALA A 106 18.82 -18.07 26.32
C ALA A 106 18.49 -16.57 26.27
N ASP A 107 19.48 -15.69 26.46
CA ASP A 107 19.27 -14.24 26.50
C ASP A 107 18.78 -13.70 25.13
N VAL A 108 19.42 -14.15 24.04
CA VAL A 108 19.02 -13.77 22.67
C VAL A 108 17.61 -14.29 22.35
N THR A 109 17.32 -15.50 22.81
CA THR A 109 16.00 -16.11 22.63
C THR A 109 14.92 -15.32 23.37
N SER A 110 15.14 -15.03 24.65
CA SER A 110 14.21 -14.26 25.47
C SER A 110 13.99 -12.86 24.90
N ALA A 111 15.05 -12.16 24.47
CA ALA A 111 14.93 -10.87 23.81
C ALA A 111 14.11 -10.95 22.52
N SER A 112 14.29 -12.00 21.72
CA SER A 112 13.53 -12.20 20.47
C SER A 112 12.07 -12.56 20.74
N GLN A 113 11.78 -13.33 21.78
CA GLN A 113 10.42 -13.62 22.24
C GLN A 113 9.71 -12.34 22.68
N SER A 114 10.34 -11.53 23.52
CA SER A 114 9.77 -10.24 23.96
C SER A 114 9.46 -9.33 22.77
N ARG A 115 10.36 -9.25 21.79
CA ARG A 115 10.12 -8.45 20.57
C ARG A 115 9.02 -9.03 19.66
N MET A 116 8.84 -10.35 19.63
CA MET A 116 7.72 -10.94 18.91
C MET A 116 6.39 -10.73 19.63
N GLN A 117 6.41 -10.75 20.96
CA GLN A 117 5.25 -10.43 21.78
C GLN A 117 4.78 -8.98 21.52
N GLU A 118 5.69 -8.04 21.30
CA GLU A 118 5.29 -6.67 20.90
C GLU A 118 4.38 -6.68 19.65
N PHE A 119 4.68 -7.49 18.62
CA PHE A 119 3.83 -7.57 17.42
C PHE A 119 2.49 -8.26 17.66
N VAL A 120 2.42 -9.16 18.63
CA VAL A 120 1.15 -9.74 19.10
C VAL A 120 0.33 -8.66 19.79
N ASP A 121 0.93 -7.88 20.68
CA ASP A 121 0.25 -6.84 21.46
C ASP A 121 -0.22 -5.68 20.56
N LEU A 122 0.53 -5.37 19.51
CA LEU A 122 0.11 -4.44 18.45
C LEU A 122 -1.05 -4.99 17.59
N GLY A 123 -1.32 -6.29 17.66
CA GLY A 123 -2.41 -6.95 16.94
C GLY A 123 -2.03 -7.47 15.54
N PHE A 124 -0.75 -7.50 15.18
CA PHE A 124 -0.29 -7.95 13.86
C PHE A 124 -0.16 -9.47 13.77
N LEU A 125 0.12 -10.13 14.90
CA LEU A 125 0.32 -11.56 14.99
C LEU A 125 -0.63 -12.21 15.98
N ILE A 126 -1.03 -13.44 15.68
CA ILE A 126 -1.81 -14.31 16.55
C ILE A 126 -0.91 -15.51 16.89
N PRO A 127 -0.41 -15.61 18.14
CA PRO A 127 0.48 -16.69 18.55
C PRO A 127 -0.33 -17.94 18.92
N ARG A 128 0.26 -19.11 18.64
CA ARG A 128 -0.22 -20.41 19.12
C ARG A 128 0.98 -21.29 19.42
N GLU A 129 1.08 -21.77 20.65
CA GLU A 129 2.11 -22.74 21.02
C GLU A 129 1.93 -24.06 20.27
N GLN A 130 3.04 -24.69 19.87
CA GLN A 130 3.06 -25.94 19.11
C GLN A 130 3.95 -26.98 19.79
N PRO A 131 3.56 -27.49 20.97
CA PRO A 131 4.38 -28.43 21.74
C PRO A 131 4.62 -29.76 21.01
N GLU A 132 3.75 -30.12 20.07
CA GLU A 132 3.87 -31.32 19.22
C GLU A 132 5.07 -31.25 18.25
N ILE A 133 5.50 -30.04 17.86
CA ILE A 133 6.66 -29.84 16.97
C ILE A 133 7.96 -29.82 17.77
N GLY A 134 7.93 -29.19 18.95
CA GLY A 134 9.08 -29.10 19.83
C GLY A 134 8.80 -28.19 21.04
N PRO A 135 9.66 -28.23 22.06
CA PRO A 135 9.52 -27.39 23.24
C PRO A 135 9.65 -25.90 22.85
N GLY A 136 8.73 -25.05 23.30
CA GLY A 136 8.80 -23.61 23.05
C GLY A 136 8.64 -23.19 21.59
N VAL A 137 8.16 -24.07 20.71
CA VAL A 137 7.82 -23.69 19.33
C VAL A 137 6.53 -22.88 19.33
N VAL A 138 6.53 -21.74 18.63
CA VAL A 138 5.35 -20.88 18.50
C VAL A 138 5.02 -20.68 17.03
N GLU A 139 3.78 -20.97 16.68
CA GLU A 139 3.19 -20.59 15.40
C GLU A 139 2.65 -19.17 15.50
N TYR A 140 3.12 -18.29 14.63
CA TYR A 140 2.60 -16.94 14.45
C TYR A 140 1.80 -16.86 13.16
N ASN A 141 0.51 -16.60 13.28
CA ASN A 141 -0.38 -16.30 12.15
C ASN A 141 -0.51 -14.79 11.97
N LEU A 142 -0.46 -14.29 10.74
CA LEU A 142 -0.77 -12.88 10.47
C LEU A 142 -2.27 -12.63 10.71
N SER A 143 -2.58 -11.57 11.44
CA SER A 143 -3.92 -10.98 11.46
C SER A 143 -4.22 -10.26 10.15
N ALA A 144 -5.46 -9.78 9.96
CA ALA A 144 -5.81 -8.96 8.80
C ALA A 144 -4.95 -7.68 8.71
N GLU A 145 -4.71 -7.01 9.85
CA GLU A 145 -3.81 -5.85 9.94
C GLU A 145 -2.34 -6.27 9.67
N GLY A 146 -1.92 -7.42 10.20
CA GLY A 146 -0.60 -7.97 9.93
C GLY A 146 -0.35 -8.19 8.43
N VAL A 147 -1.31 -8.78 7.71
CA VAL A 147 -1.22 -8.95 6.26
C VAL A 147 -1.12 -7.59 5.55
N ALA A 148 -1.91 -6.60 5.96
CA ALA A 148 -1.91 -5.28 5.33
C ALA A 148 -0.61 -4.51 5.56
N PHE A 149 0.04 -4.68 6.72
CA PHE A 149 1.20 -3.90 7.13
C PHE A 149 2.55 -4.61 6.94
N LEU A 150 2.56 -5.93 6.73
CA LEU A 150 3.80 -6.67 6.48
C LEU A 150 4.45 -6.18 5.18
N ARG A 151 5.76 -5.94 5.24
CA ARG A 151 6.63 -5.61 4.11
C ARG A 151 7.80 -6.57 4.09
N GLY A 152 8.12 -7.07 2.90
CA GLY A 152 9.12 -8.11 2.70
C GLY A 152 8.61 -9.50 3.05
N SER A 153 9.53 -10.47 3.12
CA SER A 153 9.25 -11.85 3.47
C SER A 153 10.31 -12.32 4.46
N PRO A 154 9.95 -13.07 5.52
CA PRO A 154 10.94 -13.70 6.40
C PRO A 154 11.92 -14.62 5.67
N TYR A 155 11.58 -15.08 4.47
CA TYR A 155 12.40 -15.95 3.63
C TYR A 155 13.11 -15.20 2.48
N GLY A 156 12.98 -13.87 2.40
CA GLY A 156 13.41 -13.05 1.26
C GLY A 156 14.82 -12.45 1.36
N GLY A 157 15.68 -12.97 2.23
CA GLY A 157 17.06 -12.48 2.45
C GLY A 157 17.16 -11.19 3.28
N ALA A 158 16.23 -10.24 3.12
CA ALA A 158 16.08 -9.09 3.99
C ALA A 158 15.07 -9.37 5.12
N ARG A 159 15.28 -8.79 6.31
CA ARG A 159 14.35 -8.96 7.43
C ARG A 159 13.02 -8.26 7.11
N PRO A 160 11.88 -8.94 7.35
CA PRO A 160 10.57 -8.35 7.16
C PRO A 160 10.31 -7.27 8.21
N GLN A 161 9.34 -6.41 7.92
CA GLN A 161 8.97 -5.29 8.77
C GLN A 161 7.45 -5.13 8.77
N PHE A 162 6.88 -4.74 9.91
CA PHE A 162 5.52 -4.23 9.94
C PHE A 162 5.55 -2.71 9.80
N CYS A 163 4.89 -2.18 8.78
CA CYS A 163 4.81 -0.76 8.47
C CYS A 163 3.35 -0.29 8.55
N PRO A 164 2.78 -0.21 9.76
CA PRO A 164 1.46 0.36 9.96
C PRO A 164 1.43 1.85 9.58
N ASN A 165 0.26 2.30 9.14
CA ASN A 165 0.05 3.64 8.61
C ASN A 165 -0.23 4.67 9.72
N SER A 166 -0.08 5.96 9.40
CA SER A 166 -0.17 7.02 10.41
C SER A 166 -1.60 7.30 10.88
N GLN A 167 -2.59 7.06 10.00
CA GLN A 167 -4.00 7.40 10.23
C GLN A 167 -4.23 8.88 10.58
N ARG A 168 -3.29 9.76 10.20
CA ARG A 168 -3.39 11.20 10.44
C ARG A 168 -4.27 11.86 9.39
N ARG A 169 -4.88 12.98 9.79
CA ARG A 169 -5.74 13.81 8.95
C ARG A 169 -5.06 15.14 8.67
N VAL A 170 -5.12 15.58 7.42
CA VAL A 170 -4.73 16.92 7.01
C VAL A 170 -5.80 17.89 7.49
N ALA A 171 -5.39 18.86 8.30
CA ALA A 171 -6.26 19.92 8.78
C ALA A 171 -6.39 21.04 7.73
N GLU A 172 -5.28 21.43 7.11
CA GLU A 172 -5.25 22.46 6.08
C GLU A 172 -4.00 22.36 5.21
N VAL A 173 -4.12 22.76 3.94
CA VAL A 173 -2.98 23.10 3.08
C VAL A 173 -2.71 24.59 3.23
N THR A 174 -1.53 24.93 3.74
CA THR A 174 -1.14 26.30 4.10
C THR A 174 -0.40 27.01 2.98
N ASP A 175 0.37 26.28 2.17
CA ASP A 175 1.13 26.86 1.06
C ASP A 175 1.35 25.85 -0.07
N THR A 176 1.43 26.36 -1.30
CA THR A 176 1.69 25.59 -2.51
C THR A 176 2.67 26.33 -3.41
N GLN A 177 3.81 25.71 -3.71
CA GLN A 177 4.87 26.30 -4.50
C GLN A 177 5.20 25.42 -5.70
N PHE A 178 5.15 25.99 -6.90
CA PHE A 178 5.58 25.29 -8.11
C PHE A 178 7.09 25.48 -8.33
N GLY A 179 7.78 24.41 -8.67
CA GLY A 179 9.23 24.40 -8.81
C GLY A 179 9.78 23.13 -9.45
N GLN A 180 11.08 22.92 -9.29
CA GLN A 180 11.74 21.65 -9.58
C GLN A 180 12.23 21.10 -8.25
N TYR A 181 11.64 19.98 -7.81
CA TYR A 181 12.01 19.30 -6.58
C TYR A 181 12.42 17.85 -6.89
N PRO A 182 13.16 17.18 -6.00
CA PRO A 182 13.63 15.81 -6.26
C PRO A 182 12.52 14.80 -6.55
N CYS A 183 11.34 14.98 -5.94
CA CYS A 183 10.26 13.99 -5.97
C CYS A 183 8.95 14.52 -6.59
N GLY A 184 9.02 15.69 -7.23
CA GLY A 184 7.85 16.36 -7.78
C GLY A 184 8.14 17.76 -8.33
N SER A 185 7.08 18.43 -8.73
CA SER A 185 7.15 19.79 -9.31
C SER A 185 6.29 20.81 -8.58
N MET A 186 5.58 20.38 -7.54
CA MET A 186 4.80 21.22 -6.66
C MET A 186 5.08 20.81 -5.21
N ARG A 187 5.65 21.72 -4.41
CA ARG A 187 5.78 21.53 -2.97
C ARG A 187 4.51 22.00 -2.29
N VAL A 188 4.00 21.20 -1.38
CA VAL A 188 2.84 21.50 -0.57
C VAL A 188 3.24 21.51 0.89
N THR A 189 2.96 22.61 1.58
CA THR A 189 3.07 22.73 3.03
C THR A 189 1.66 22.62 3.62
N PHE A 190 1.51 21.82 4.65
CA PHE A 190 0.22 21.52 5.25
C PHE A 190 0.32 21.37 6.76
N ARG A 191 -0.81 21.51 7.45
CA ARG A 191 -0.94 21.11 8.85
C ARG A 191 -1.73 19.82 8.94
N HIS A 192 -1.32 18.94 9.84
CA HIS A 192 -1.99 17.67 10.06
C HIS A 192 -2.05 17.34 11.55
N VAL A 193 -3.06 16.55 11.92
CA VAL A 193 -3.38 16.20 13.30
C VAL A 193 -3.88 14.76 13.35
N ALA A 194 -3.76 14.13 14.51
CA ALA A 194 -4.45 12.89 14.80
C ALA A 194 -5.62 13.20 15.75
N ASP A 195 -6.82 12.76 15.39
CA ASP A 195 -8.00 12.91 16.26
C ASP A 195 -7.97 11.88 17.40
N ASN A 196 -7.34 10.71 17.17
CA ASN A 196 -7.12 9.63 18.14
C ASN A 196 -5.76 8.96 17.89
N TRP A 197 -5.35 8.06 18.80
CA TRP A 197 -4.24 7.15 18.54
C TRP A 197 -4.55 6.24 17.33
N PRO A 198 -3.55 5.88 16.50
CA PRO A 198 -3.76 4.91 15.43
C PRO A 198 -4.28 3.58 15.98
N THR A 199 -5.13 2.88 15.23
CA THR A 199 -5.79 1.63 15.70
C THR A 199 -4.82 0.52 16.11
N TRP A 200 -3.60 0.56 15.58
CA TRP A 200 -2.53 -0.38 15.88
C TRP A 200 -1.69 0.02 17.12
N ALA A 201 -1.72 1.28 17.56
CA ALA A 201 -0.94 1.79 18.69
C ALA A 201 -1.61 1.42 20.04
N ARG A 202 -1.74 0.12 20.27
CA ARG A 202 -2.51 -0.47 21.38
C ARG A 202 -1.74 -0.50 22.71
N THR A 203 -0.41 -0.45 22.65
CA THR A 203 0.47 -0.46 23.82
C THR A 203 1.01 0.94 24.12
N GLU A 204 1.44 1.15 25.37
CA GLU A 204 2.04 2.42 25.79
C GLU A 204 3.35 2.71 25.03
N ALA A 205 4.21 1.70 24.85
CA ALA A 205 5.44 1.85 24.07
C ALA A 205 5.18 2.25 22.61
N ALA A 206 4.12 1.71 22.00
CA ALA A 206 3.72 2.09 20.64
C ALA A 206 3.27 3.55 20.57
N ARG A 207 2.47 3.99 21.55
CA ARG A 207 2.01 5.38 21.64
C ARG A 207 3.17 6.36 21.87
N GLN A 208 4.12 6.01 22.72
CA GLN A 208 5.34 6.80 22.93
C GLN A 208 6.18 6.91 21.64
N ARG A 209 6.26 5.85 20.84
CA ARG A 209 6.95 5.90 19.54
C ARG A 209 6.21 6.78 18.54
N VAL A 210 4.88 6.72 18.51
CA VAL A 210 4.05 7.62 17.69
C VAL A 210 4.21 9.07 18.15
N ASP A 211 4.18 9.34 19.44
CA ASP A 211 4.38 10.67 20.03
C ASP A 211 5.74 11.26 19.60
N ALA A 212 6.82 10.51 19.83
CA ALA A 212 8.17 10.92 19.47
C ALA A 212 8.38 11.14 17.95
N THR A 213 7.55 10.52 17.11
CA THR A 213 7.69 10.59 15.65
C THR A 213 6.70 11.56 14.99
N TRP A 214 5.48 11.69 15.48
CA TRP A 214 4.38 12.44 14.82
C TRP A 214 3.53 13.27 15.79
N ALA A 215 3.96 13.44 17.05
CA ALA A 215 3.21 14.09 18.12
C ALA A 215 1.91 13.35 18.53
N PRO A 216 1.39 13.58 19.75
CA PRO A 216 0.23 12.86 20.27
C PRO A 216 -1.08 13.41 19.66
N PRO A 217 -2.21 12.72 19.90
CA PRO A 217 -3.51 13.18 19.42
C PRO A 217 -3.85 14.60 19.88
N GLY A 218 -4.50 15.36 19.00
CA GLY A 218 -4.88 16.75 19.23
C GLY A 218 -3.76 17.79 19.04
N VAL A 219 -2.50 17.38 18.89
CA VAL A 219 -1.39 18.30 18.63
C VAL A 219 -1.16 18.43 17.12
N PRO A 220 -1.42 19.62 16.53
CA PRO A 220 -1.17 19.83 15.11
C PRO A 220 0.32 20.01 14.84
N LEU A 221 0.80 19.39 13.76
CA LEU A 221 2.14 19.56 13.22
C LEU A 221 2.09 20.11 11.81
N THR A 222 3.22 20.67 11.37
CA THR A 222 3.44 21.08 9.99
C THR A 222 4.17 19.96 9.25
N GLY A 223 3.70 19.65 8.05
CA GLY A 223 4.34 18.73 7.13
C GLY A 223 4.58 19.35 5.78
N THR A 224 5.46 18.72 5.01
CA THR A 224 5.73 19.08 3.62
C THR A 224 5.81 17.83 2.75
N VAL A 225 5.42 17.96 1.49
CA VAL A 225 5.55 16.90 0.49
C VAL A 225 5.67 17.54 -0.89
N THR A 226 6.37 16.90 -1.83
CA THR A 226 6.33 17.32 -3.23
C THR A 226 5.49 16.36 -4.07
N LEU A 227 4.76 16.92 -5.04
CA LEU A 227 3.82 16.20 -5.88
C LEU A 227 4.22 16.33 -7.35
N GLY A 228 4.06 15.23 -8.08
CA GLY A 228 4.03 15.14 -9.54
C GLY A 228 2.75 14.45 -9.99
N ARG A 229 2.39 14.59 -11.27
CA ARG A 229 1.25 13.88 -11.85
C ARG A 229 1.71 12.57 -12.47
N GLN A 230 1.18 11.43 -12.02
CA GLN A 230 1.59 10.14 -12.57
C GLN A 230 0.54 9.56 -13.49
N TRP A 231 0.96 9.26 -14.71
CA TRP A 231 0.16 8.59 -15.73
C TRP A 231 0.68 7.18 -16.00
N PHE A 232 -0.23 6.29 -16.35
CA PHE A 232 0.02 4.91 -16.74
C PHE A 232 -0.70 4.58 -18.05
N ALA A 233 -0.14 3.62 -18.79
CA ALA A 233 -0.87 2.95 -19.86
C ALA A 233 -2.10 2.22 -19.29
N GLN A 234 -3.18 2.09 -20.08
CA GLN A 234 -4.47 1.53 -19.61
C GLN A 234 -4.35 0.17 -18.92
N ASN A 235 -3.44 -0.69 -19.38
CA ASN A 235 -3.20 -2.02 -18.83
C ASN A 235 -2.08 -2.07 -17.78
N ALA A 236 -1.52 -0.93 -17.40
CA ALA A 236 -0.41 -0.80 -16.47
C ALA A 236 -0.76 -0.03 -15.20
N VAL A 237 -2.01 0.45 -15.07
CA VAL A 237 -2.49 1.13 -13.86
C VAL A 237 -2.49 0.12 -12.69
N PRO A 238 -1.74 0.38 -11.61
CA PRO A 238 -1.75 -0.51 -10.46
C PRO A 238 -3.11 -0.50 -9.76
N SER A 239 -3.47 -1.62 -9.14
CA SER A 239 -4.73 -1.73 -8.40
C SER A 239 -4.84 -0.65 -7.32
N GLY A 240 -5.99 0.02 -7.26
CA GLY A 240 -6.25 1.08 -6.27
C GLY A 240 -5.61 2.43 -6.59
N ILE A 241 -4.99 2.59 -7.77
CA ILE A 241 -4.42 3.87 -8.21
C ILE A 241 -5.30 4.47 -9.31
N GLU A 242 -5.67 5.74 -9.14
CA GLU A 242 -6.32 6.53 -10.18
C GLU A 242 -5.27 7.03 -11.17
N ASN A 243 -5.54 6.84 -12.46
CA ASN A 243 -4.63 7.27 -13.52
C ASN A 243 -4.60 8.80 -13.61
N GLY A 244 -3.40 9.38 -13.72
CA GLY A 244 -3.24 10.83 -13.69
C GLY A 244 -3.35 11.43 -12.28
N SER A 245 -3.31 10.63 -11.20
CA SER A 245 -3.35 11.17 -9.83
C SER A 245 -2.06 11.89 -9.44
N LEU A 246 -2.16 12.84 -8.51
CA LEU A 246 -1.01 13.50 -7.88
C LEU A 246 -0.35 12.55 -6.86
N ARG A 247 0.97 12.41 -6.95
CA ARG A 247 1.76 11.52 -6.09
C ARG A 247 3.12 12.14 -5.76
N SER A 248 3.69 11.80 -4.60
CA SER A 248 5.12 12.03 -4.34
C SER A 248 5.91 10.81 -4.79
N LEU A 249 6.85 11.01 -5.72
CA LEU A 249 7.65 9.94 -6.31
C LEU A 249 9.07 10.43 -6.55
N CYS A 250 9.98 10.04 -5.68
CA CYS A 250 11.41 10.23 -5.88
C CYS A 250 11.91 9.23 -6.91
N LEU A 251 12.71 9.70 -7.87
CA LEU A 251 13.36 8.86 -8.85
C LEU A 251 14.86 8.73 -8.53
N ASP A 252 15.42 7.53 -8.69
CA ASP A 252 16.86 7.34 -8.66
C ASP A 252 17.53 7.79 -9.99
N ALA A 253 18.86 7.66 -10.06
CA ALA A 253 19.64 7.99 -11.26
C ALA A 253 19.24 7.15 -12.49
N SER A 254 18.62 5.99 -12.28
CA SER A 254 18.10 5.09 -13.32
C SER A 254 16.62 5.32 -13.62
N ARG A 255 16.03 6.40 -13.08
CA ARG A 255 14.61 6.77 -13.20
C ARG A 255 13.64 5.71 -12.70
N GLN A 256 14.07 4.89 -11.74
CA GLN A 256 13.18 4.00 -11.00
C GLN A 256 12.65 4.73 -9.77
N VAL A 257 11.42 4.40 -9.35
CA VAL A 257 10.84 4.96 -8.12
C VAL A 257 11.65 4.44 -6.92
N SER A 258 12.25 5.37 -6.17
CA SER A 258 13.08 5.07 -5.00
C SER A 258 12.39 5.39 -3.68
N GLY A 259 11.33 6.21 -3.69
CA GLY A 259 10.57 6.57 -2.49
C GLY A 259 9.65 7.78 -2.68
N ASP A 260 9.34 8.45 -1.58
CA ASP A 260 8.66 9.74 -1.51
C ASP A 260 9.45 10.69 -0.59
N ASP A 261 9.08 11.97 -0.57
CA ASP A 261 9.70 12.99 0.27
C ASP A 261 8.74 13.57 1.32
N LEU A 262 7.79 12.75 1.79
CA LEU A 262 6.89 13.18 2.85
C LEU A 262 7.69 13.44 4.14
N ASP A 263 7.61 14.67 4.62
CA ASP A 263 8.02 15.05 5.96
C ASP A 263 6.79 15.45 6.78
N LEU A 264 6.52 14.72 7.86
CA LEU A 264 5.43 14.99 8.79
C LEU A 264 5.84 15.86 9.99
N ASN A 265 7.11 16.29 10.06
CA ASN A 265 7.64 17.16 11.12
C ASN A 265 8.49 18.27 10.52
N ALA A 266 8.00 18.90 9.46
CA ALA A 266 8.69 20.00 8.83
C ALA A 266 8.75 21.20 9.80
N ASN A 267 9.97 21.65 10.09
CA ASN A 267 10.24 22.83 10.92
C ASN A 267 10.16 24.13 10.13
#